data_AF-A0A9W4NMF5-F1
#
_entry.id   AF-A0A9W4NMF5-F1
#
_cell.length_a   1.000
_cell.length_b   1.000
_cell.length_c   1.000
_cell.angle_alpha   90.00
_cell.angle_beta   90.00
_cell.angle_gamma   90.00
#
_symmetry.space_group_name_H-M   'P 1'
#
loop_
_entity.id
_entity.type
_entity.pdbx_description
1 polymer ?
#
loop_
_entity_poly.entity_id
_entity_poly.type
_entity_poly.pdbx_seq_one_letter_code
_entity_poly.pdbx_strand_id
1 'polypeptide(L)'
;MERLLLARFPLLPILLLRPTIFGPAFRHPYPLYGSEDSTPLTKFTRLWFSDRGVTQVWHATEGYTTGTNILDEMPVDFVANACLLHAAARTTGIVQIGSQLYHPVTFDQVFRLGLENAAPDVQREFPKITFTQDRSTPQCFLAELIQVGTRNWLFDCGRSYWLKQVGGPLSIQACKHEADSWNLVRTHDVLGTVKERARI
;
A
#
# COMPACT_ATOMS: atom_id res chain seq x y z
N MET A 1 9.66 18.23 -11.28
CA MET A 1 8.72 19.35 -11.03
C MET A 1 8.98 20.03 -9.68
N GLU A 2 9.00 19.30 -8.57
CA GLU A 2 9.16 19.88 -7.22
C GLU A 2 10.46 20.67 -7.03
N ARG A 3 11.60 20.10 -7.47
CA ARG A 3 12.91 20.80 -7.42
C ARG A 3 12.90 22.10 -8.23
N LEU A 4 12.14 22.14 -9.32
CA LEU A 4 12.00 23.34 -10.15
C LEU A 4 11.17 24.41 -9.44
N LEU A 5 10.10 24.03 -8.73
CA LEU A 5 9.30 24.95 -7.92
C LEU A 5 10.14 25.61 -6.82
N LEU A 6 10.93 24.81 -6.10
CA LEU A 6 11.82 25.34 -5.06
C LEU A 6 12.95 26.20 -5.64
N ALA A 7 13.50 25.84 -6.80
CA ALA A 7 14.53 26.64 -7.46
C ALA A 7 13.99 27.98 -7.99
N ARG A 8 12.76 28.00 -8.51
CA ARG A 8 12.13 29.21 -9.06
C ARG A 8 11.64 30.17 -7.98
N PHE A 9 11.26 29.65 -6.81
CA PHE A 9 10.72 30.44 -5.71
C PHE A 9 11.45 30.16 -4.39
N PRO A 10 12.76 30.47 -4.28
CA PRO A 10 13.59 30.04 -3.15
C PRO A 10 13.23 30.71 -1.81
N LEU A 11 12.51 31.83 -1.84
CA LEU A 11 12.09 32.57 -0.64
C LEU A 11 10.66 32.25 -0.21
N LEU A 12 9.88 31.53 -1.03
CA LEU A 12 8.53 31.15 -0.64
C LEU A 12 8.60 29.94 0.31
N PRO A 13 7.91 29.97 1.46
CA PRO A 13 7.88 28.85 2.41
C PRO A 13 6.95 27.73 1.89
N ILE A 14 7.35 27.08 0.80
CA ILE A 14 6.56 26.03 0.14
C ILE A 14 6.81 24.70 0.85
N LEU A 15 5.73 24.04 1.28
CA LEU A 15 5.72 22.63 1.70
C LEU A 15 5.25 21.77 0.52
N LEU A 16 6.07 20.80 0.12
CA LEU A 16 5.74 19.81 -0.91
C LEU A 16 5.69 18.43 -0.26
N LEU A 17 4.48 17.97 0.06
CA LEU A 17 4.25 16.66 0.64
C LEU A 17 4.10 15.61 -0.47
N ARG A 18 4.92 14.57 -0.41
CA ARG A 18 4.92 13.45 -1.34
C ARG A 18 4.44 12.18 -0.64
N PRO A 19 3.16 11.83 -0.75
CA PRO A 19 2.70 10.56 -0.27
C PRO A 19 3.19 9.44 -1.20
N THR A 20 3.29 8.23 -0.67
CA THR A 20 3.29 7.01 -1.47
C THR A 20 1.86 6.68 -1.90
N ILE A 21 1.56 5.43 -2.26
CA ILE A 21 0.23 5.08 -2.78
C ILE A 21 -0.82 5.37 -1.71
N PHE A 22 -1.94 5.99 -2.10
CA PHE A 22 -3.05 6.18 -1.18
C PHE A 22 -3.79 4.87 -0.95
N GLY A 23 -3.91 4.52 0.33
CA GLY A 23 -4.82 3.50 0.81
C GLY A 23 -6.12 4.08 1.34
N PRO A 24 -7.11 3.23 1.59
CA PRO A 24 -8.32 3.66 2.26
C PRO A 24 -8.00 4.16 3.68
N ALA A 25 -8.91 4.93 4.26
CA ALA A 25 -8.71 5.52 5.57
C ALA A 25 -8.53 4.46 6.66
N PHE A 26 -7.65 4.76 7.61
CA PHE A 26 -7.44 3.93 8.78
C PHE A 26 -8.51 4.21 9.85
N ARG A 27 -8.81 5.48 10.10
CA ARG A 27 -9.73 5.94 11.15
C ARG A 27 -10.77 6.95 10.66
N HIS A 28 -10.37 7.95 9.87
CA HIS A 28 -11.23 9.09 9.55
C HIS A 28 -11.55 9.22 8.06
N PRO A 29 -12.80 9.53 7.67
CA PRO A 29 -13.99 9.74 8.52
C PRO A 29 -14.50 8.45 9.20
N TYR A 30 -14.20 7.29 8.62
CA TYR A 30 -14.40 5.96 9.22
C TYR A 30 -13.41 4.97 8.57
N PRO A 31 -13.10 3.82 9.21
CA PRO A 31 -12.20 2.82 8.65
C PRO A 31 -12.66 2.31 7.29
N LEU A 32 -11.71 2.09 6.37
CA LEU A 32 -11.93 1.67 4.99
C LEU A 32 -12.63 2.70 4.09
N TYR A 33 -12.81 3.94 4.54
CA TYR A 33 -13.27 5.02 3.67
C TYR A 33 -12.30 5.26 2.51
N GLY A 34 -12.80 5.14 1.29
CA GLY A 34 -12.05 5.41 0.07
C GLY A 34 -12.76 4.84 -1.15
N SER A 35 -12.60 5.48 -2.31
CA SER A 35 -13.06 4.89 -3.57
C SER A 35 -12.11 3.76 -3.96
N GLU A 36 -12.66 2.62 -4.36
CA GLU A 36 -11.88 1.46 -4.79
C GLU A 36 -10.87 1.82 -5.89
N ASP A 37 -11.29 2.60 -6.89
CA ASP A 37 -10.44 3.04 -8.00
C ASP A 37 -9.34 4.03 -7.58
N SER A 38 -9.43 4.55 -6.36
CA SER A 38 -8.41 5.42 -5.75
C SER A 38 -7.56 4.69 -4.71
N THR A 39 -7.73 3.38 -4.55
CA THR A 39 -6.98 2.53 -3.61
C THR A 39 -6.30 1.37 -4.35
N PRO A 40 -5.10 1.59 -4.92
CA PRO A 40 -4.46 0.62 -5.80
C PRO A 40 -4.21 -0.75 -5.18
N LEU A 41 -3.93 -0.84 -3.87
CA LEU A 41 -3.73 -2.14 -3.22
C LEU A 41 -5.03 -2.94 -3.12
N THR A 42 -6.15 -2.28 -2.80
CA THR A 42 -7.49 -2.91 -2.80
C THR A 42 -7.83 -3.45 -4.18
N LYS A 43 -7.63 -2.63 -5.22
CA LYS A 43 -7.86 -3.02 -6.62
C LYS A 43 -6.95 -4.16 -7.04
N PHE A 44 -5.67 -4.11 -6.65
CA PHE A 44 -4.72 -5.19 -6.87
C PHE A 44 -5.21 -6.50 -6.24
N THR A 45 -5.57 -6.49 -4.96
CA THR A 45 -6.04 -7.67 -4.23
C THR A 45 -7.29 -8.26 -4.90
N ARG A 46 -8.18 -7.41 -5.42
CA ARG A 46 -9.36 -7.87 -6.18
C ARG A 46 -9.01 -8.53 -7.51
N LEU A 47 -8.11 -7.92 -8.29
CA LEU A 47 -7.65 -8.49 -9.55
C LEU A 47 -6.96 -9.85 -9.31
N TRP A 48 -6.14 -9.92 -8.27
CA TRP A 48 -5.50 -11.16 -7.85
C TRP A 48 -6.51 -12.27 -7.54
N PHE A 49 -7.58 -11.99 -6.79
CA PHE A 49 -8.65 -12.97 -6.54
C PHE A 49 -9.49 -13.32 -7.77
N SER A 50 -9.50 -12.47 -8.79
CA SER A 50 -10.30 -12.71 -10.00
C SER A 50 -9.66 -13.75 -10.92
N ASP A 51 -8.34 -13.94 -10.84
CA ASP A 51 -7.58 -14.94 -11.60
C ASP A 51 -7.68 -16.35 -10.99
N ARG A 52 -8.91 -16.90 -10.94
CA ARG A 52 -9.19 -18.14 -10.23
C ARG A 52 -8.48 -19.36 -10.83
N GLY A 53 -7.77 -20.12 -9.99
CA GLY A 53 -7.16 -21.41 -10.34
C GLY A 53 -5.98 -21.33 -11.31
N VAL A 54 -5.51 -20.12 -11.66
CA VAL A 54 -4.39 -19.91 -12.60
C VAL A 54 -3.06 -19.93 -11.86
N THR A 55 -2.01 -20.47 -12.48
CA THR A 55 -0.64 -20.28 -11.98
C THR A 55 -0.12 -18.93 -12.50
N GLN A 56 0.25 -18.04 -11.58
CA GLN A 56 0.84 -16.75 -11.90
C GLN A 56 2.36 -16.79 -11.67
N VAL A 57 3.12 -16.40 -12.69
CA VAL A 57 4.57 -16.24 -12.59
C VAL A 57 4.91 -14.78 -12.31
N TRP A 58 5.71 -14.57 -11.29
CA TRP A 58 6.09 -13.26 -10.76
C TRP A 58 7.61 -13.16 -10.71
N HIS A 59 8.18 -12.04 -11.15
CA HIS A 59 9.60 -11.85 -10.92
C HIS A 59 9.86 -11.40 -9.49
N ALA A 60 10.69 -12.14 -8.77
CA ALA A 60 11.20 -11.70 -7.48
C ALA A 60 12.02 -10.41 -7.66
N THR A 61 12.05 -9.57 -6.64
CA THR A 61 12.92 -8.39 -6.69
C THR A 61 14.39 -8.80 -6.57
N GLU A 62 15.29 -7.96 -7.09
CA GLU A 62 16.73 -8.23 -7.02
C GLU A 62 17.18 -8.44 -5.57
N GLY A 63 17.93 -9.54 -5.33
CA GLY A 63 18.36 -9.95 -3.99
C GLY A 63 17.33 -10.78 -3.20
N TYR A 64 16.15 -11.06 -3.76
CA TYR A 64 15.10 -11.83 -3.08
C TYR A 64 14.64 -13.03 -3.91
N THR A 65 13.98 -13.96 -3.24
CA THR A 65 13.41 -15.20 -3.83
C THR A 65 11.88 -15.25 -3.75
N THR A 66 11.25 -14.33 -3.02
CA THR A 66 9.80 -14.27 -2.78
C THR A 66 9.27 -12.84 -2.93
N GLY A 67 7.98 -12.63 -2.65
CA GLY A 67 7.31 -11.33 -2.69
C GLY A 67 7.61 -10.46 -1.47
N THR A 68 8.88 -10.23 -1.18
CA THR A 68 9.34 -9.41 -0.04
C THR A 68 9.23 -7.91 -0.29
N ASN A 69 8.96 -7.50 -1.53
CA ASN A 69 8.83 -6.10 -1.87
C ASN A 69 7.70 -5.44 -1.08
N ILE A 70 7.97 -4.24 -0.59
CA ILE A 70 7.02 -3.43 0.15
C ILE A 70 6.01 -2.84 -0.85
N LEU A 71 4.73 -3.04 -0.55
CA LEU A 71 3.62 -2.34 -1.15
C LEU A 71 3.45 -1.06 -0.35
N ASP A 72 4.12 -0.01 -0.81
CA ASP A 72 4.20 1.24 -0.07
C ASP A 72 2.90 2.03 -0.23
N GLU A 73 1.95 1.67 0.62
CA GLU A 73 0.64 2.32 0.75
C GLU A 73 0.54 3.03 2.10
N MET A 74 -0.04 4.23 2.09
CA MET A 74 -0.35 5.01 3.29
C MET A 74 -1.86 5.33 3.34
N PRO A 75 -2.54 5.09 4.47
CA PRO A 75 -3.92 5.52 4.65
C PRO A 75 -4.11 7.02 4.39
N VAL A 76 -5.15 7.37 3.62
CA VAL A 76 -5.39 8.75 3.19
C VAL A 76 -5.54 9.75 4.35
N ASP A 77 -6.14 9.32 5.46
CA ASP A 77 -6.30 10.13 6.66
C ASP A 77 -4.97 10.35 7.40
N PHE A 78 -4.05 9.38 7.35
CA PHE A 78 -2.70 9.57 7.88
C PHE A 78 -1.90 10.55 7.03
N VAL A 79 -2.07 10.53 5.71
CA VAL A 79 -1.46 11.56 4.83
C VAL A 79 -2.02 12.95 5.15
N ALA A 80 -3.35 13.06 5.34
CA ALA A 80 -3.98 14.33 5.71
C ALA A 80 -3.45 14.84 7.06
N ASN A 81 -3.36 13.97 8.07
CA ASN A 81 -2.80 14.29 9.37
C ASN A 81 -1.34 14.73 9.27
N ALA A 82 -0.51 14.02 8.51
CA ALA A 82 0.89 14.39 8.28
C ALA A 82 1.01 15.77 7.61
N CYS A 83 0.13 16.09 6.67
CA CYS A 83 0.07 17.41 6.03
C CYS A 83 -0.18 18.51 7.06
N LEU A 84 -1.21 18.34 7.91
CA LEU A 84 -1.55 19.30 8.95
C LEU A 84 -0.42 19.46 9.98
N LEU A 85 0.21 18.36 10.38
CA LEU A 85 1.32 18.36 11.33
C LEU A 85 2.56 19.07 10.77
N HIS A 86 2.92 18.79 9.51
CA HIS A 86 4.02 19.52 8.85
C HIS A 86 3.72 21.00 8.66
N ALA A 87 2.47 21.36 8.33
CA ALA A 87 2.04 22.75 8.23
C ALA A 87 2.13 23.46 9.59
N ALA A 88 1.67 22.83 10.68
CA ALA A 88 1.77 23.35 12.03
C ALA A 88 3.23 23.52 12.48
N ALA A 89 4.10 22.56 12.13
CA ALA A 89 5.54 22.62 12.38
C ALA A 89 6.29 23.58 11.43
N ARG A 90 5.59 24.27 10.52
CA ARG A 90 6.16 25.18 9.50
C ARG A 90 7.27 24.51 8.69
N THR A 91 7.11 23.22 8.40
CA THR A 91 8.09 22.49 7.58
C THR A 91 8.05 23.02 6.15
N THR A 92 9.22 23.20 5.54
CA THR A 92 9.35 23.64 4.14
C THR A 92 10.15 22.64 3.31
N GLY A 93 10.06 22.78 1.99
CA GLY A 93 10.69 21.88 1.03
C GLY A 93 9.92 20.58 0.84
N ILE A 94 10.61 19.57 0.31
CA ILE A 94 10.02 18.27 -0.03
C ILE A 94 10.07 17.34 1.17
N VAL A 95 8.92 16.79 1.55
CA VAL A 95 8.81 15.75 2.59
C VAL A 95 8.10 14.52 2.03
N GLN A 96 8.62 13.34 2.36
CA GLN A 96 8.05 12.06 1.95
C GLN A 96 7.19 11.50 3.08
N ILE A 97 6.01 11.00 2.73
CA ILE A 97 5.09 10.31 3.63
C ILE A 97 4.82 8.93 3.03
N GLY A 98 5.33 7.88 3.66
CA GLY A 98 5.22 6.51 3.17
C GLY A 98 5.15 5.51 4.30
N SER A 99 4.90 4.26 3.95
CA SER A 99 4.60 3.14 4.86
C SER A 99 5.62 2.95 5.98
N GLN A 100 6.86 3.44 5.82
CA GLN A 100 7.85 3.57 6.90
C GLN A 100 7.33 4.30 8.14
N LEU A 101 6.38 5.23 8.00
CA LEU A 101 5.78 6.00 9.08
C LEU A 101 4.63 5.27 9.79
N TYR A 102 4.10 4.23 9.16
CA TYR A 102 3.01 3.37 9.63
C TYR A 102 3.56 1.93 9.69
N HIS A 103 2.98 0.99 8.95
CA HIS A 103 3.42 -0.39 8.85
C HIS A 103 3.54 -0.82 7.39
N PRO A 104 4.76 -1.10 6.91
CA PRO A 104 4.97 -1.66 5.58
C PRO A 104 4.31 -3.03 5.43
N VAL A 105 3.66 -3.25 4.30
CA VAL A 105 3.05 -4.53 3.92
C VAL A 105 3.79 -5.09 2.70
N THR A 106 4.07 -6.39 2.67
CA THR A 106 4.70 -7.05 1.51
C THR A 106 3.71 -7.90 0.72
N PHE A 107 4.05 -8.31 -0.51
CA PHE A 107 3.23 -9.27 -1.25
C PHE A 107 3.02 -10.56 -0.49
N ASP A 108 4.08 -11.13 0.08
CA ASP A 108 3.97 -12.36 0.87
C ASP A 108 2.95 -12.20 2.01
N GLN A 109 2.90 -11.02 2.63
CA GLN A 109 1.91 -10.74 3.68
C GLN A 109 0.49 -10.63 3.13
N VAL A 110 0.27 -9.93 2.01
CA VAL A 110 -1.05 -9.81 1.37
C VAL A 110 -1.58 -11.19 0.96
N PHE A 111 -0.74 -12.00 0.29
CA PHE A 111 -1.14 -13.31 -0.19
C PHE A 111 -1.45 -14.28 0.95
N ARG A 112 -0.60 -14.26 1.97
CA ARG A 112 -0.81 -15.06 3.18
C ARG A 112 -2.08 -14.64 3.92
N LEU A 113 -2.32 -13.34 4.10
CA LEU A 113 -3.55 -12.84 4.73
C LEU A 113 -4.80 -13.28 3.95
N GLY A 114 -4.77 -13.22 2.62
CA GLY A 114 -5.85 -13.73 1.77
C GLY A 114 -6.09 -15.23 1.96
N LEU A 115 -5.04 -16.04 1.86
CA LEU A 115 -5.14 -17.50 1.92
C LEU A 115 -5.59 -17.98 3.30
N GLU A 116 -4.98 -17.49 4.38
CA GLU A 116 -5.25 -17.94 5.75
C GLU A 116 -6.67 -17.60 6.22
N ASN A 117 -7.29 -16.57 5.66
CA ASN A 117 -8.60 -16.07 6.10
C ASN A 117 -9.75 -16.34 5.12
N ALA A 118 -9.46 -16.99 3.99
CA ALA A 118 -10.48 -17.46 3.06
C ALA A 118 -11.08 -18.80 3.53
N ALA A 119 -12.33 -19.06 3.16
CA ALA A 119 -12.95 -20.36 3.39
C ALA A 119 -12.28 -21.46 2.53
N PRO A 120 -12.23 -22.73 2.96
CA PRO A 120 -11.45 -23.77 2.28
C PRO A 120 -11.82 -24.03 0.82
N ASP A 121 -13.09 -23.80 0.45
CA ASP A 121 -13.59 -23.82 -0.92
C ASP A 121 -12.96 -22.70 -1.75
N VAL A 122 -12.94 -21.48 -1.22
CA VAL A 122 -12.37 -20.30 -1.88
C VAL A 122 -10.84 -20.43 -1.96
N GLN A 123 -10.16 -20.95 -0.93
CA GLN A 123 -8.70 -21.14 -0.94
C GLN A 123 -8.21 -21.97 -2.14
N ARG A 124 -9.00 -22.95 -2.58
CA ARG A 124 -8.66 -23.79 -3.75
C ARG A 124 -8.74 -23.02 -5.07
N GLU A 125 -9.52 -21.95 -5.10
CA GLU A 125 -9.66 -21.07 -6.25
C GLU A 125 -8.57 -20.01 -6.31
N PHE A 126 -7.75 -19.83 -5.28
CA PHE A 126 -6.68 -18.84 -5.32
C PHE A 126 -5.66 -19.18 -6.40
N PRO A 127 -5.13 -18.16 -7.10
CA PRO A 127 -4.04 -18.39 -8.03
C PRO A 127 -2.80 -18.93 -7.31
N LYS A 128 -2.10 -19.86 -7.97
CA LYS A 128 -0.82 -20.38 -7.47
C LYS A 128 0.27 -19.42 -7.88
N ILE A 129 1.00 -18.87 -6.91
CA ILE A 129 2.02 -17.86 -7.16
C ILE A 129 3.39 -18.54 -7.21
N THR A 130 4.14 -18.29 -8.27
CA THR A 130 5.53 -18.71 -8.41
C THR A 130 6.41 -17.50 -8.62
N PHE A 131 7.25 -17.19 -7.64
CA PHE A 131 8.30 -16.19 -7.77
C PHE A 131 9.52 -16.79 -8.45
N THR A 132 10.07 -16.08 -9.44
CA THR A 132 11.28 -16.48 -10.17
C THR A 132 12.29 -15.34 -10.21
N GLN A 133 13.57 -15.68 -10.13
CA GLN A 133 14.67 -14.75 -10.38
C GLN A 133 15.06 -14.71 -11.87
N ASP A 134 14.62 -15.69 -12.64
CA ASP A 134 14.86 -15.75 -14.08
C ASP A 134 14.02 -14.71 -14.81
N ARG A 135 14.70 -13.70 -15.35
CA ARG A 135 14.09 -12.60 -16.11
C ARG A 135 13.71 -12.98 -17.54
N SER A 136 14.15 -14.14 -18.03
CA SER A 136 13.79 -14.63 -19.37
C SER A 136 12.39 -15.24 -19.41
N THR A 137 11.90 -15.76 -18.28
CA THR A 137 10.52 -16.24 -18.14
C THR A 137 9.55 -15.05 -18.13
N PRO A 138 8.49 -15.03 -18.95
CA PRO A 138 7.51 -13.93 -18.96
C PRO A 138 6.73 -13.87 -17.64
N GLN A 139 6.43 -12.65 -17.19
CA GLN A 139 5.56 -12.44 -16.03
C GLN A 139 4.09 -12.57 -16.42
N CYS A 140 3.23 -12.85 -15.45
CA CYS A 140 1.80 -12.72 -15.68
C CYS A 140 1.40 -11.24 -15.85
N PHE A 141 0.27 -10.99 -16.53
CA PHE A 141 -0.25 -9.65 -16.77
C PHE A 141 -0.34 -8.79 -15.50
N LEU A 142 -0.83 -9.38 -14.41
CA LEU A 142 -0.98 -8.66 -13.14
C LEU A 142 0.36 -8.20 -12.58
N ALA A 143 1.40 -9.04 -12.67
CA ALA A 143 2.74 -8.71 -12.21
C ALA A 143 3.41 -7.64 -13.10
N GLU A 144 3.15 -7.64 -14.41
CA GLU A 144 3.59 -6.58 -15.32
C GLU A 144 2.91 -5.24 -15.00
N LEU A 145 1.59 -5.27 -14.77
CA LEU A 145 0.78 -4.09 -14.48
C LEU A 145 1.30 -3.32 -13.25
N ILE A 146 1.75 -4.04 -12.23
CA ILE A 146 2.17 -3.46 -10.95
C ILE A 146 3.69 -3.37 -10.77
N GLN A 147 4.47 -3.79 -11.76
CA GLN A 147 5.94 -3.88 -11.71
C GLN A 147 6.63 -2.58 -11.24
N VAL A 148 6.06 -1.41 -11.56
CA VAL A 148 6.63 -0.11 -11.14
C VAL A 148 6.41 0.15 -9.66
N GLY A 149 5.25 -0.23 -9.11
CA GLY A 149 4.88 -0.01 -7.71
C GLY A 149 5.49 -1.03 -6.73
N THR A 150 6.17 -2.06 -7.25
CA THR A 150 6.60 -3.24 -6.49
C THR A 150 8.11 -3.46 -6.54
N ARG A 151 8.85 -2.47 -7.05
CA ARG A 151 10.31 -2.46 -6.93
C ARG A 151 10.69 -2.36 -5.45
N ASN A 152 11.87 -2.87 -5.10
CA ASN A 152 12.43 -2.75 -3.73
C ASN A 152 12.95 -1.32 -3.51
N TRP A 153 12.08 -0.34 -3.72
CA TRP A 153 12.34 1.06 -3.48
C TRP A 153 11.94 1.37 -2.05
N LEU A 154 12.91 1.92 -1.33
CA LEU A 154 12.67 2.44 0.01
C LEU A 154 12.43 3.94 -0.10
N PHE A 155 11.21 4.37 0.20
CA PHE A 155 10.90 5.79 0.29
C PHE A 155 11.39 6.33 1.63
N ASP A 156 12.50 7.08 1.62
CA ASP A 156 13.06 7.68 2.83
C ASP A 156 12.13 8.74 3.42
N CYS A 157 11.52 8.40 4.57
CA CYS A 157 10.63 9.28 5.33
C CYS A 157 11.34 9.97 6.51
N GLY A 158 12.68 10.06 6.50
CA GLY A 158 13.47 10.56 7.63
C GLY A 158 13.07 11.95 8.14
N ARG A 159 12.70 12.88 7.24
CA ARG A 159 12.20 14.23 7.60
C ARG A 159 10.84 14.21 8.33
N SER A 160 10.16 13.08 8.33
CA SER A 160 8.82 12.88 8.84
C SER A 160 8.80 11.90 10.02
N TYR A 161 9.94 11.34 10.44
CA TYR A 161 10.01 10.35 11.53
C TYR A 161 9.50 10.86 12.87
N TRP A 162 9.62 12.17 13.12
CA TRP A 162 9.08 12.80 14.33
C TRP A 162 7.55 12.64 14.45
N LEU A 163 6.84 12.48 13.33
CA LEU A 163 5.38 12.24 13.32
C LEU A 163 4.99 10.96 14.07
N LYS A 164 5.90 9.96 14.12
CA LYS A 164 5.68 8.71 14.87
C LYS A 164 5.55 8.94 16.38
N GLN A 165 6.00 10.09 16.88
CA GLN A 165 5.98 10.43 18.31
C GLN A 165 4.77 11.31 18.66
N VAL A 166 4.01 11.77 17.66
CA VAL A 166 2.87 12.66 17.86
C VAL A 166 1.64 11.83 18.22
N GLY A 167 1.14 12.05 19.44
CA GLY A 167 -0.14 11.51 19.91
C GLY A 167 -1.33 12.42 19.60
N GLY A 168 -2.52 12.00 20.01
CA GLY A 168 -3.74 12.78 19.88
C GLY A 168 -4.49 12.59 18.56
N PRO A 169 -5.45 13.48 18.23
CA PRO A 169 -6.37 13.27 17.10
C PRO A 169 -5.71 13.23 15.72
N LEU A 170 -4.59 13.93 15.54
CA LEU A 170 -3.81 13.92 14.30
C LEU A 170 -2.73 12.83 14.28
N SER A 171 -2.74 11.91 15.25
CA SER A 171 -1.73 10.86 15.29
C SER A 171 -1.83 9.95 14.06
N ILE A 172 -0.66 9.61 13.52
CA ILE A 172 -0.49 8.55 12.51
C ILE A 172 0.00 7.24 13.14
N GLN A 173 0.05 7.16 14.47
CA GLN A 173 0.43 5.95 15.17
C GLN A 173 -0.67 4.91 15.00
N ALA A 174 -0.27 3.71 14.61
CA ALA A 174 -1.06 2.52 14.69
C ALA A 174 -0.10 1.37 14.98
N CYS A 175 -0.46 0.50 15.91
CA CYS A 175 0.35 -0.67 16.23
C CYS A 175 0.12 -1.79 15.21
N LYS A 176 1.03 -2.77 15.19
CA LYS A 176 1.00 -3.87 14.21
C LYS A 176 -0.31 -4.65 14.28
N HIS A 177 -0.84 -4.83 15.48
CA HIS A 177 -2.11 -5.53 15.68
C HIS A 177 -3.30 -4.78 15.07
N GLU A 178 -3.37 -3.45 15.23
CA GLU A 178 -4.41 -2.63 14.60
C GLU A 178 -4.27 -2.67 13.07
N ALA A 179 -3.04 -2.55 12.57
CA ALA A 179 -2.75 -2.63 11.14
C ALA A 179 -3.15 -3.98 10.53
N ASP A 180 -2.86 -5.08 11.22
CA ASP A 180 -3.23 -6.42 10.79
C ASP A 180 -4.75 -6.62 10.80
N SER A 181 -5.42 -6.16 11.85
CA SER A 181 -6.87 -6.22 11.96
C SER A 181 -7.54 -5.42 10.84
N TRP A 182 -7.04 -4.23 10.54
CA TRP A 182 -7.53 -3.41 9.43
C TRP A 182 -7.32 -4.07 8.07
N ASN A 183 -6.14 -4.67 7.84
CA ASN A 183 -5.84 -5.40 6.61
C ASN A 183 -6.71 -6.65 6.45
N LEU A 184 -7.05 -7.31 7.56
CA LEU A 184 -7.95 -8.46 7.57
C LEU A 184 -9.37 -8.06 7.15
N VAL A 185 -9.92 -6.99 7.74
CA VAL A 185 -11.25 -6.47 7.36
C VAL A 185 -11.27 -6.07 5.88
N ARG A 186 -10.22 -5.38 5.41
CA ARG A 186 -10.06 -5.04 3.99
C ARG A 186 -10.08 -6.28 3.09
N THR A 187 -9.37 -7.34 3.48
CA THR A 187 -9.31 -8.59 2.73
C THR A 187 -10.69 -9.24 2.65
N HIS A 188 -11.45 -9.24 3.75
CA HIS A 188 -12.82 -9.76 3.76
C HIS A 188 -13.77 -8.95 2.89
N ASP A 189 -13.67 -7.62 2.89
CA ASP A 189 -14.49 -6.74 2.03
C ASP A 189 -14.29 -7.06 0.55
N VAL A 190 -13.02 -7.22 0.13
CA VAL A 190 -12.68 -7.59 -1.24
C VAL A 190 -13.22 -8.99 -1.57
N LEU A 191 -13.03 -9.98 -0.69
CA LEU A 191 -13.51 -11.36 -0.90
C LEU A 191 -15.04 -11.46 -0.93
N GLY A 192 -15.73 -10.71 -0.05
CA GLY A 192 -17.19 -10.67 0.04
C GLY A 192 -17.83 -10.09 -1.22
N THR A 193 -17.29 -8.99 -1.73
CA THR A 193 -17.80 -8.33 -2.95
C THR A 193 -17.65 -9.22 -4.20
N VAL A 194 -16.58 -10.01 -4.29
CA VAL A 194 -16.38 -10.97 -5.39
C VAL A 194 -17.44 -12.08 -5.38
N LYS A 195 -17.91 -12.52 -4.21
CA LYS A 195 -19.00 -13.51 -4.11
C LYS A 195 -20.33 -12.97 -4.63
N GLU A 196 -20.63 -11.69 -4.42
CA GLU A 196 -21.86 -11.08 -4.91
C GLU A 196 -21.84 -10.88 -6.43
N ARG A 197 -20.71 -10.47 -7.01
CA ARG A 197 -20.60 -10.29 -8.47
C ARG A 197 -20.55 -11.60 -9.25
N ALA A 198 -20.03 -12.69 -8.66
CA ALA A 198 -20.03 -14.01 -9.30
C ALA A 198 -21.41 -14.69 -9.32
N ARG A 199 -22.44 -14.09 -8.70
CA ARG A 199 -23.83 -14.57 -8.68
C ARG A 199 -24.73 -13.93 -9.74
N ILE A 200 -24.19 -13.09 -10.62
CA ILE A 200 -24.91 -12.43 -11.72
C ILE A 200 -24.49 -13.06 -13.05
#